data_AF-A0A1J6W351-F1
#
_entry.id   AF-A0A1J6W351-F1
#
_cell.length_a   1.000
_cell.length_b   1.000
_cell.length_c   1.000
_cell.angle_alpha   90.00
_cell.angle_beta   90.00
_cell.angle_gamma   90.00
#
_symmetry.space_group_name_H-M   'P 1'
#
loop_
_entity.id
_entity.type
_entity.pdbx_description
1 polymer ?
#
loop_
_entity_poly.entity_id
_entity_poly.type
_entity_poly.pdbx_seq_one_letter_code
_entity_poly.pdbx_strand_id
1 'polypeptide(L)'
;MKKYLIVLIAILLSLTLSPNLPKTQAVNKECVSPGAQKLKEDMRLLWNDHVIWTHNYIVSAVDGLGDKDKVLERLLQNQKEIGNAIKPLYGEKAGNQLADLLTEHIVIAGKIVEAAKAGNQKEVERLNKEWYRNADDITALLISVNPEWSQKELKELLYMHLGFVTKEAVARIQKDWVQNIDSFDKGRAHIFHLADALSEGIIKQFPDKF
;
A
#
# COMPACT_ATOMS: atom_id res chain seq x y z
N MET A 1 -46.93 -1.61 58.89
CA MET A 1 -47.56 -0.55 59.71
C MET A 1 -46.59 0.62 59.86
N LYS A 2 -47.01 1.81 59.44
CA LYS A 2 -46.52 3.15 59.82
C LYS A 2 -45.05 3.48 59.47
N LYS A 3 -44.69 4.62 58.89
CA LYS A 3 -45.39 5.85 58.49
C LYS A 3 -44.30 6.66 57.77
N TYR A 4 -44.53 7.04 56.52
CA TYR A 4 -43.90 8.22 55.93
C TYR A 4 -44.45 9.44 56.67
N LEU A 5 -43.61 10.32 57.23
CA LEU A 5 -43.96 11.75 57.35
C LEU A 5 -42.80 12.63 57.88
N ILE A 6 -42.65 13.81 57.23
CA ILE A 6 -42.04 15.07 57.69
C ILE A 6 -40.48 15.03 57.75
N VAL A 7 -39.69 15.90 57.12
CA VAL A 7 -39.76 17.37 57.03
C VAL A 7 -38.95 17.85 55.80
N LEU A 8 -39.61 18.56 54.89
CA LEU A 8 -38.99 19.63 54.09
C LEU A 8 -38.70 20.80 55.04
N ILE A 9 -37.48 21.34 55.07
CA ILE A 9 -37.16 22.77 55.29
C ILE A 9 -35.63 22.99 55.23
N ALA A 10 -35.25 24.15 54.69
CA ALA A 10 -33.97 24.85 54.77
C ALA A 10 -32.89 24.53 53.71
N ILE A 11 -33.08 25.17 52.56
CA ILE A 11 -32.03 25.78 51.74
C ILE A 11 -31.16 26.68 52.63
N LEU A 12 -29.82 26.56 52.59
CA LEU A 12 -28.86 27.65 52.32
C LEU A 12 -27.42 27.31 52.73
N LEU A 13 -26.52 27.56 51.77
CA LEU A 13 -25.09 27.85 51.88
C LEU A 13 -24.13 26.76 52.39
N SER A 14 -23.42 26.16 51.43
CA SER A 14 -21.95 26.13 51.53
C SER A 14 -21.31 25.98 50.14
N LEU A 15 -20.66 27.07 49.75
CA LEU A 15 -19.44 27.16 48.95
C LEU A 15 -19.34 26.36 47.64
N THR A 16 -19.26 27.15 46.57
CA THR A 16 -18.64 26.85 45.28
C THR A 16 -17.32 26.07 45.43
N LEU A 17 -17.37 24.73 45.32
CA LEU A 17 -16.24 23.98 44.81
C LEU A 17 -16.34 23.99 43.29
N SER A 18 -15.66 24.95 42.68
CA SER A 18 -15.27 24.84 41.28
C SER A 18 -14.52 23.51 41.13
N PRO A 19 -14.92 22.60 40.22
CA PRO A 19 -14.02 21.56 39.82
C PRO A 19 -12.87 22.24 39.09
N ASN A 20 -11.72 22.40 39.75
CA ASN A 20 -10.44 22.48 39.04
C ASN A 20 -10.24 21.11 38.38
N LEU A 21 -10.99 20.86 37.30
CA LEU A 21 -10.65 19.87 36.31
C LEU A 21 -9.23 20.26 35.86
N PRO A 22 -8.24 19.37 35.98
CA PRO A 22 -6.98 19.61 35.32
C PRO A 22 -7.31 19.92 33.87
N LYS A 23 -6.85 21.07 33.36
CA LYS A 23 -6.86 21.32 31.92
C LYS A 23 -6.07 20.17 31.33
N THR A 24 -6.76 19.15 30.84
CA THR A 24 -6.19 18.17 29.94
C THR A 24 -5.63 19.03 28.82
N GLN A 25 -4.31 19.17 28.77
CA GLN A 25 -3.67 19.69 27.58
C GLN A 25 -4.20 18.78 26.48
N ALA A 26 -5.03 19.35 25.60
CA ALA A 26 -5.36 18.69 24.37
C ALA A 26 -4.00 18.38 23.75
N VAL A 27 -3.61 17.10 23.79
CA VAL A 27 -2.55 16.62 22.93
C VAL A 27 -2.98 17.10 21.56
N ASN A 28 -2.18 17.98 20.97
CA ASN A 28 -2.40 18.51 19.65
C ASN A 28 -2.24 17.29 18.71
N LYS A 29 -3.28 16.45 18.65
CA LYS A 29 -3.46 15.46 17.61
C LYS A 29 -3.61 16.34 16.40
N GLU A 30 -2.54 16.51 15.63
CA GLU A 30 -2.65 16.98 14.26
C GLU A 30 -3.78 16.18 13.62
N CYS A 31 -4.91 16.83 13.41
CA CYS A 31 -6.02 16.23 12.72
C CYS A 31 -5.55 16.03 11.28
N VAL A 32 -5.49 14.78 10.83
CA VAL A 32 -5.27 14.46 9.41
C VAL A 32 -6.31 15.22 8.61
N SER A 33 -5.88 16.03 7.63
CA SER A 33 -6.86 16.77 6.83
C SER A 33 -7.72 15.80 6.00
N PRO A 34 -8.94 16.20 5.61
CA PRO A 34 -9.73 15.41 4.67
C PRO A 34 -8.99 15.09 3.37
N GLY A 35 -8.11 15.99 2.90
CA GLY A 35 -7.29 15.78 1.71
C GLY A 35 -6.24 14.68 1.91
N ALA A 36 -5.50 14.71 3.03
CA ALA A 36 -4.52 13.69 3.38
C ALA A 36 -5.17 12.32 3.55
N GLN A 37 -6.35 12.27 4.20
CA GLN A 37 -7.10 11.03 4.35
C GLN A 37 -7.51 10.47 2.97
N LYS A 38 -8.08 11.31 2.10
CA LYS A 38 -8.50 10.90 0.76
C LYS A 38 -7.33 10.39 -0.07
N LEU A 39 -6.17 11.06 -0.02
CA LEU A 39 -4.97 10.59 -0.71
C LEU A 39 -4.54 9.19 -0.24
N LYS A 40 -4.50 8.96 1.09
CA LYS A 40 -4.17 7.63 1.65
C LYS A 40 -5.13 6.56 1.17
N GLU A 41 -6.43 6.84 1.15
CA GLU A 41 -7.46 5.93 0.67
C GLU A 41 -7.30 5.61 -0.83
N ASP A 42 -7.15 6.64 -1.67
CA ASP A 42 -6.99 6.48 -3.11
C ASP A 42 -5.71 5.69 -3.46
N MET A 43 -4.60 5.97 -2.77
CA MET A 43 -3.35 5.23 -2.93
C MET A 43 -3.50 3.77 -2.49
N ARG A 44 -4.12 3.51 -1.34
CA ARG A 44 -4.37 2.12 -0.89
C ARG A 44 -5.23 1.35 -1.87
N LEU A 45 -6.23 1.98 -2.49
CA LEU A 45 -7.05 1.33 -3.52
C LEU A 45 -6.21 0.93 -4.74
N LEU A 46 -5.42 1.86 -5.29
CA LEU A 46 -4.58 1.62 -6.47
C LEU A 46 -3.55 0.49 -6.23
N TRP A 47 -2.88 0.52 -5.08
CA TRP A 47 -1.87 -0.47 -4.72
C TRP A 47 -2.48 -1.80 -4.28
N ASN A 48 -3.67 -1.81 -3.69
CA ASN A 48 -4.41 -3.05 -3.46
C ASN A 48 -4.82 -3.68 -4.78
N ASP A 49 -5.34 -2.91 -5.73
CA ASP A 49 -5.67 -3.38 -7.07
C ASP A 49 -4.45 -4.00 -7.75
N HIS A 50 -3.26 -3.39 -7.63
CA HIS A 50 -2.00 -3.96 -8.11
C HIS A 50 -1.77 -5.38 -7.59
N VAL A 51 -1.90 -5.60 -6.28
CA VAL A 51 -1.71 -6.93 -5.67
C VAL A 51 -2.80 -7.91 -6.09
N ILE A 52 -4.07 -7.49 -6.12
CA ILE A 52 -5.19 -8.34 -6.57
C ILE A 52 -5.00 -8.79 -8.01
N TRP A 53 -4.67 -7.88 -8.92
CA TRP A 53 -4.48 -8.22 -10.33
C TRP A 53 -3.20 -9.02 -10.56
N THR A 54 -2.16 -8.82 -9.75
CA THR A 54 -0.95 -9.67 -9.76
C THR A 54 -1.28 -11.10 -9.32
N HIS A 55 -2.03 -11.27 -8.23
CA HIS A 55 -2.51 -12.58 -7.77
C HIS A 55 -3.31 -13.30 -8.85
N ASN A 56 -4.31 -12.61 -9.40
CA ASN A 56 -5.14 -13.16 -10.48
C ASN A 56 -4.29 -13.57 -11.69
N TYR A 57 -3.30 -12.74 -12.06
CA TYR A 57 -2.40 -13.07 -13.16
C TYR A 57 -1.55 -14.30 -12.86
N ILE A 58 -0.98 -14.42 -11.65
CA ILE A 58 -0.22 -15.60 -11.23
C ILE A 58 -1.09 -16.85 -11.34
N VAL A 59 -2.32 -16.80 -10.81
CA VAL A 59 -3.28 -17.92 -10.90
C VAL A 59 -3.54 -18.28 -12.36
N SER A 60 -3.96 -17.32 -13.19
CA SER A 60 -4.29 -17.58 -14.60
C SER A 60 -3.08 -18.07 -15.40
N ALA A 61 -1.90 -17.49 -15.20
CA ALA A 61 -0.70 -17.85 -15.93
C ALA A 61 -0.16 -19.22 -15.53
N VAL A 62 -0.11 -19.54 -14.23
CA VAL A 62 0.38 -20.83 -13.73
C VAL A 62 -0.55 -21.96 -14.11
N ASP A 63 -1.86 -21.77 -13.94
CA ASP A 63 -2.85 -22.81 -14.18
C ASP A 63 -3.28 -22.92 -15.66
N GLY A 64 -2.80 -22.02 -16.53
CA GLY A 64 -3.12 -22.02 -17.95
C GLY A 64 -4.58 -21.66 -18.25
N LEU A 65 -5.15 -20.72 -17.48
CA LEU A 65 -6.52 -20.26 -17.66
C LEU A 65 -6.65 -19.37 -18.91
N GLY A 66 -7.79 -19.47 -19.59
CA GLY A 66 -8.06 -18.73 -20.84
C GLY A 66 -8.23 -17.22 -20.69
N ASP A 67 -8.35 -16.72 -19.45
CA ASP A 67 -8.49 -15.30 -19.14
C ASP A 67 -7.15 -14.58 -18.91
N LYS A 68 -6.02 -15.32 -18.91
CA LYS A 68 -4.67 -14.81 -18.61
C LYS A 68 -4.34 -13.49 -19.29
N ASP A 69 -4.60 -13.36 -20.59
CA ASP A 69 -4.25 -12.16 -21.35
C ASP A 69 -5.14 -10.96 -20.98
N LYS A 70 -6.40 -11.19 -20.62
CA LYS A 70 -7.33 -10.14 -20.15
C LYS A 70 -7.03 -9.70 -18.73
N VAL A 71 -6.61 -10.63 -17.88
CA VAL A 71 -6.11 -10.30 -16.53
C VAL A 71 -4.82 -9.49 -16.63
N LEU A 72 -3.89 -9.87 -17.51
CA LEU A 72 -2.67 -9.10 -17.77
C LEU A 72 -2.97 -7.70 -18.30
N GLU A 73 -3.89 -7.55 -19.26
CA GLU A 73 -4.32 -6.25 -19.79
C GLU A 73 -4.83 -5.33 -18.66
N ARG A 74 -5.66 -5.86 -17.76
CA ARG A 74 -6.16 -5.09 -16.61
C ARG A 74 -5.06 -4.74 -15.61
N LEU A 75 -4.13 -5.66 -15.33
CA LEU A 75 -2.97 -5.41 -14.47
C LEU A 75 -2.06 -4.31 -15.04
N LEU A 76 -1.81 -4.32 -16.35
CA LEU A 76 -1.04 -3.29 -17.02
C LEU A 76 -1.75 -1.93 -17.03
N GLN A 77 -3.08 -1.94 -17.13
CA GLN A 77 -3.87 -0.72 -16.97
C GLN A 77 -3.74 -0.12 -15.56
N ASN A 78 -3.66 -0.95 -14.52
CA ASN A 78 -3.42 -0.48 -13.15
C ASN A 78 -2.07 0.24 -12.99
N GLN A 79 -1.03 -0.16 -13.73
CA GLN A 79 0.27 0.53 -13.68
C GLN A 79 0.18 1.96 -14.22
N LYS A 80 -0.64 2.16 -15.27
CA LYS A 80 -0.94 3.48 -15.81
C LYS A 80 -1.79 4.31 -14.84
N GLU A 81 -2.73 3.68 -14.14
CA GLU A 81 -3.55 4.33 -13.11
C GLU A 81 -2.69 4.86 -11.96
N ILE A 82 -1.73 4.05 -11.48
CA ILE A 82 -0.75 4.47 -10.46
C ILE A 82 0.11 5.64 -10.96
N GLY A 83 0.67 5.56 -12.16
CA GLY A 83 1.45 6.67 -12.74
C GLY A 83 0.63 7.94 -12.93
N ASN A 84 -0.64 7.81 -13.34
CA ASN A 84 -1.55 8.96 -13.49
C ASN A 84 -1.89 9.63 -12.16
N ALA A 85 -2.00 8.87 -11.07
CA ALA A 85 -2.35 9.39 -9.75
C ALA A 85 -1.34 10.43 -9.23
N ILE A 86 -0.07 10.33 -9.65
CA ILE A 86 0.97 11.26 -9.19
C ILE A 86 1.15 12.48 -10.10
N LYS A 87 0.57 12.49 -11.31
CA LYS A 87 0.73 13.59 -12.29
C LYS A 87 0.28 14.96 -11.77
N PRO A 88 -0.82 15.10 -11.01
CA PRO A 88 -1.22 16.41 -10.48
C PRO A 88 -0.21 17.03 -9.50
N LEU A 89 0.73 16.23 -8.98
CA LEU A 89 1.73 16.63 -7.99
C LEU A 89 3.13 16.76 -8.61
N TYR A 90 3.51 15.82 -9.48
CA TYR A 90 4.86 15.72 -10.04
C TYR A 90 4.94 15.95 -11.56
N GLY A 91 3.81 16.24 -12.21
CA GLY A 91 3.72 16.50 -13.64
C GLY A 91 3.68 15.26 -14.53
N GLU A 92 3.32 15.48 -15.80
CA GLU A 92 3.14 14.41 -16.81
C GLU A 92 4.39 13.53 -16.97
N LYS A 93 5.58 14.14 -16.99
CA LYS A 93 6.84 13.43 -17.21
C LYS A 93 7.07 12.37 -16.13
N ALA A 94 6.99 12.75 -14.86
CA ALA A 94 7.22 11.83 -13.75
C ALA A 94 6.16 10.72 -13.70
N GLY A 95 4.88 11.07 -13.88
CA GLY A 95 3.80 10.08 -13.90
C GLY A 95 3.91 9.06 -15.04
N ASN A 96 4.29 9.51 -16.24
CA ASN A 96 4.52 8.60 -17.38
C ASN A 96 5.73 7.69 -17.15
N GLN A 97 6.85 8.24 -16.64
CA GLN A 97 8.03 7.44 -16.31
C GLN A 97 7.74 6.38 -15.24
N LEU A 98 6.93 6.71 -14.23
CA LEU A 98 6.52 5.74 -13.22
C LEU A 98 5.65 4.63 -13.83
N ALA A 99 4.68 4.99 -14.68
CA ALA A 99 3.84 4.01 -15.37
C ALA A 99 4.67 3.07 -16.27
N ASP A 100 5.68 3.58 -16.95
CA ASP A 100 6.56 2.80 -17.82
C ASP A 100 7.42 1.81 -17.00
N LEU A 101 8.01 2.27 -15.89
CA LEU A 101 8.79 1.42 -14.99
C LEU A 101 7.93 0.33 -14.35
N LEU A 102 6.70 0.65 -13.93
CA LEU A 102 5.76 -0.32 -13.38
C LEU A 102 5.23 -1.30 -14.45
N THR A 103 5.09 -0.85 -15.69
CA THR A 103 4.77 -1.74 -16.83
C THR A 103 5.91 -2.72 -17.08
N GLU A 104 7.15 -2.24 -17.11
CA GLU A 104 8.34 -3.09 -17.20
C GLU A 104 8.38 -4.10 -16.04
N HIS A 105 8.08 -3.64 -14.81
CA HIS A 105 8.03 -4.46 -13.60
C HIS A 105 7.12 -5.69 -13.78
N ILE A 106 5.88 -5.47 -14.25
CA ILE A 106 4.91 -6.54 -14.48
C ILE A 106 5.33 -7.47 -15.63
N VAL A 107 5.88 -6.91 -16.70
CA VAL A 107 6.34 -7.71 -17.85
C VAL A 107 7.50 -8.62 -17.45
N ILE A 108 8.45 -8.15 -16.64
CA ILE A 108 9.54 -8.98 -16.10
C ILE A 108 8.96 -10.07 -15.20
N ALA A 109 8.03 -9.73 -14.28
CA ALA A 109 7.39 -10.71 -13.41
C ALA A 109 6.69 -11.83 -14.20
N GLY A 110 5.97 -11.48 -15.28
CA GLY A 110 5.36 -12.48 -16.17
C GLY A 110 6.38 -13.40 -16.84
N LYS A 111 7.51 -12.87 -17.29
CA LYS A 111 8.61 -13.69 -17.84
C LYS A 111 9.21 -14.61 -16.79
N ILE A 112 9.33 -14.16 -15.54
CA ILE A 112 9.82 -15.00 -14.42
C ILE A 112 8.87 -16.17 -14.20
N VAL A 113 7.56 -15.94 -14.18
CA VAL A 113 6.55 -17.01 -14.01
C VAL A 113 6.65 -18.03 -15.14
N GLU A 114 6.74 -17.60 -16.40
CA GLU A 114 6.87 -18.54 -17.52
C GLU A 114 8.20 -19.32 -17.49
N ALA A 115 9.31 -18.67 -17.15
CA ALA A 115 10.61 -19.34 -17.00
C ALA A 115 10.60 -20.37 -15.85
N ALA A 116 9.96 -20.04 -14.73
CA ALA A 116 9.84 -20.93 -13.58
C ALA A 116 8.96 -22.15 -13.91
N LYS A 117 7.83 -21.97 -14.61
CA LYS A 117 6.99 -23.07 -15.09
C LYS A 117 7.73 -24.00 -16.05
N ALA A 118 8.62 -23.45 -16.87
CA ALA A 118 9.47 -24.22 -17.78
C ALA A 118 10.66 -24.91 -17.08
N GLY A 119 10.84 -24.73 -15.77
CA GLY A 119 12.00 -25.25 -15.02
C GLY A 119 13.33 -24.58 -15.41
N ASN A 120 13.29 -23.41 -16.06
CA ASN A 120 14.49 -22.73 -16.54
C ASN A 120 15.09 -21.84 -15.45
N GLN A 121 15.77 -22.46 -14.49
CA GLN A 121 16.32 -21.77 -13.32
C GLN A 121 17.34 -20.68 -13.67
N LYS A 122 18.16 -20.89 -14.72
CA LYS A 122 19.13 -19.88 -15.17
C LYS A 122 18.45 -18.59 -15.63
N GLU A 123 17.34 -18.74 -16.35
CA GLU A 123 16.57 -17.59 -16.82
C GLU A 123 15.81 -16.91 -15.68
N VAL A 124 15.27 -17.68 -14.73
CA VAL A 124 14.68 -17.13 -13.50
C VAL A 124 15.69 -16.26 -12.75
N GLU A 125 16.92 -16.75 -12.54
CA GLU A 125 17.97 -15.98 -11.85
C GLU A 125 18.35 -14.70 -12.59
N ARG A 126 18.43 -14.76 -13.92
CA ARG A 126 18.74 -13.59 -14.76
C ARG A 126 17.63 -12.54 -14.68
N LEU A 127 16.38 -12.95 -14.90
CA LEU A 127 15.21 -12.06 -14.84
C LEU A 127 14.98 -11.51 -13.44
N ASN A 128 15.22 -12.29 -12.39
CA ASN A 128 15.09 -11.81 -11.01
C ASN A 128 16.07 -10.66 -10.71
N LYS A 129 17.31 -10.74 -11.22
CA LYS A 129 18.25 -9.60 -11.11
C LYS A 129 17.73 -8.36 -11.84
N GLU A 130 17.14 -8.54 -13.02
CA GLU A 130 16.52 -7.42 -13.78
C GLU A 130 15.31 -6.84 -13.05
N TRP A 131 14.54 -7.67 -12.36
CA TRP A 131 13.36 -7.26 -11.62
C TRP A 131 13.71 -6.43 -10.38
N TYR A 132 14.75 -6.83 -9.65
CA TYR A 132 15.28 -6.06 -8.52
C TYR A 132 15.97 -4.76 -8.98
N ARG A 133 16.65 -4.76 -10.13
CA ARG A 133 17.16 -3.54 -10.77
C ARG A 133 16.01 -2.58 -11.12
N ASN A 134 14.91 -3.08 -11.70
CA ASN A 134 13.74 -2.25 -11.99
C ASN A 134 13.10 -1.67 -10.70
N ALA A 135 13.08 -2.42 -9.59
CA ALA A 135 12.66 -1.88 -8.29
C ALA A 135 13.59 -0.76 -7.78
N ASP A 136 14.89 -0.85 -8.04
CA ASP A 136 15.85 0.21 -7.76
C ASP A 136 15.60 1.47 -8.61
N ASP A 137 15.27 1.30 -9.90
CA ASP A 137 14.93 2.42 -10.78
C ASP A 137 13.63 3.12 -10.37
N ILE A 138 12.60 2.35 -9.96
CA ILE A 138 11.35 2.91 -9.40
C ILE A 138 11.67 3.73 -8.15
N THR A 139 12.49 3.19 -7.26
CA THR A 139 12.94 3.91 -6.05
C THR A 139 13.65 5.21 -6.43
N ALA A 140 14.61 5.14 -7.36
CA ALA A 140 15.38 6.30 -7.79
C ALA A 140 14.49 7.39 -8.40
N LEU A 141 13.51 7.02 -9.24
CA LEU A 141 12.53 7.96 -9.79
C LEU A 141 11.73 8.65 -8.69
N LEU A 142 11.16 7.88 -7.74
CA LEU A 142 10.36 8.43 -6.65
C LEU A 142 11.17 9.40 -5.78
N ILE A 143 12.40 9.02 -5.42
CA ILE A 143 13.31 9.87 -4.65
C ILE A 143 13.68 11.15 -5.42
N SER A 144 13.81 11.08 -6.75
CA SER A 144 14.16 12.25 -7.56
C SER A 144 13.08 13.34 -7.58
N VAL A 145 11.80 12.97 -7.36
CA VAL A 145 10.68 13.92 -7.36
C VAL A 145 10.23 14.30 -5.96
N ASN A 146 10.60 13.52 -4.95
CA ASN A 146 10.24 13.76 -3.56
C ASN A 146 11.37 13.33 -2.60
N PRO A 147 12.10 14.30 -2.03
CA PRO A 147 13.18 14.02 -1.08
C PRO A 147 12.70 13.65 0.33
N GLU A 148 11.39 13.73 0.63
CA GLU A 148 10.82 13.37 1.95
C GLU A 148 10.77 11.85 2.18
N TRP A 149 10.93 11.06 1.12
CA TRP A 149 11.07 9.62 1.25
C TRP A 149 12.53 9.22 1.54
N SER A 150 12.71 8.25 2.43
CA SER A 150 13.99 7.58 2.60
C SER A 150 14.19 6.56 1.48
N GLN A 151 15.27 6.72 0.71
CA GLN A 151 15.64 5.76 -0.34
C GLN A 151 15.80 4.35 0.22
N LYS A 152 16.38 4.23 1.41
CA LYS A 152 16.57 2.94 2.08
C LYS A 152 15.23 2.28 2.39
N GLU A 153 14.31 3.02 3.01
CA GLU A 153 13.02 2.48 3.44
C GLU A 153 12.14 2.11 2.24
N LEU A 154 12.07 2.96 1.20
CA LEU A 154 11.32 2.64 -0.01
C LEU A 154 11.86 1.40 -0.71
N LYS A 155 13.20 1.26 -0.82
CA LYS A 155 13.83 0.09 -1.40
C LYS A 155 13.52 -1.18 -0.60
N GLU A 156 13.59 -1.11 0.73
CA GLU A 156 13.23 -2.24 1.61
C GLU A 156 11.76 -2.64 1.46
N LEU A 157 10.84 -1.68 1.38
CA LEU A 157 9.41 -1.94 1.16
C LEU A 157 9.16 -2.59 -0.21
N LEU A 158 9.78 -2.09 -1.28
CA LEU A 158 9.66 -2.70 -2.60
C LEU A 158 10.26 -4.11 -2.59
N TYR A 159 11.45 -4.32 -2.04
CA TYR A 159 12.09 -5.64 -2.01
C TYR A 159 11.28 -6.67 -1.22
N MET A 160 10.65 -6.24 -0.12
CA MET A 160 9.74 -7.09 0.64
C MET A 160 8.50 -7.46 -0.18
N HIS A 161 7.94 -6.52 -0.96
CA HIS A 161 6.85 -6.77 -1.90
C HIS A 161 7.24 -7.83 -2.95
N LEU A 162 8.40 -7.67 -3.60
CA LEU A 162 8.93 -8.67 -4.56
C LEU A 162 9.06 -10.05 -3.91
N GLY A 163 9.50 -10.10 -2.65
CA GLY A 163 9.61 -11.33 -1.87
C GLY A 163 8.27 -12.04 -1.66
N PHE A 164 7.20 -11.31 -1.35
CA PHE A 164 5.86 -11.90 -1.21
C PHE A 164 5.32 -12.45 -2.52
N VAL A 165 5.42 -11.68 -3.60
CA VAL A 165 4.99 -12.10 -4.94
C VAL A 165 5.76 -13.35 -5.41
N THR A 166 7.07 -13.40 -5.14
CA THR A 166 7.90 -14.57 -5.46
C THR A 166 7.43 -15.81 -4.71
N LYS A 167 7.21 -15.70 -3.39
CA LYS A 167 6.74 -16.81 -2.56
C LYS A 167 5.36 -17.31 -3.02
N GLU A 168 4.47 -16.38 -3.34
CA GLU A 168 3.15 -16.69 -3.85
C GLU A 168 3.22 -17.48 -5.17
N ALA A 169 4.01 -17.01 -6.15
CA ALA A 169 4.17 -17.67 -7.44
C ALA A 169 4.81 -19.05 -7.31
N VAL A 170 5.86 -19.19 -6.49
CA VAL A 170 6.51 -20.48 -6.22
C VAL A 170 5.53 -21.45 -5.59
N ALA A 171 4.78 -21.03 -4.56
CA ALA A 171 3.79 -21.86 -3.91
C ALA A 171 2.69 -22.30 -4.89
N ARG A 172 2.22 -21.40 -5.78
CA ARG A 172 1.25 -21.75 -6.83
C ARG A 172 1.79 -22.83 -7.76
N ILE A 173 3.02 -22.66 -8.27
CA ILE A 173 3.67 -23.62 -9.18
C ILE A 173 3.83 -25.00 -8.50
N GLN A 174 4.17 -25.01 -7.21
CA GLN A 174 4.34 -26.21 -6.41
C GLN A 174 3.02 -26.83 -5.92
N LYS A 175 1.87 -26.19 -6.19
CA LYS A 175 0.54 -26.57 -5.68
C LYS A 175 0.45 -26.57 -4.15
N ASP A 176 1.27 -25.76 -3.49
CA ASP A 176 1.16 -25.48 -2.06
C ASP A 176 0.13 -24.38 -1.84
N TRP A 177 -1.14 -24.79 -1.73
CA TRP A 177 -2.26 -23.85 -1.59
C TRP A 177 -2.24 -23.07 -0.28
N VAL A 178 -1.76 -23.69 0.80
CA VAL A 178 -1.69 -23.04 2.11
C VAL A 178 -0.66 -21.92 2.07
N GLN A 179 0.54 -22.20 1.54
CA GLN A 179 1.57 -21.17 1.40
C GLN A 179 1.20 -20.12 0.36
N ASN A 180 0.48 -20.48 -0.70
CA ASN A 180 0.01 -19.52 -1.72
C ASN A 180 -0.94 -18.50 -1.09
N ILE A 181 -1.96 -18.95 -0.34
CA ILE A 181 -2.91 -18.07 0.36
C ILE A 181 -2.20 -17.21 1.41
N ASP A 182 -1.34 -17.81 2.25
CA ASP A 182 -0.59 -17.08 3.30
C ASP A 182 0.33 -16.00 2.70
N SER A 183 1.00 -16.29 1.59
CA SER A 183 1.87 -15.33 0.91
C SER A 183 1.08 -14.16 0.31
N PHE A 184 -0.08 -14.45 -0.28
CA PHE A 184 -0.98 -13.43 -0.82
C PHE A 184 -1.52 -12.52 0.29
N ASP A 185 -2.03 -13.08 1.40
CA ASP A 185 -2.57 -12.29 2.51
C ASP A 185 -1.51 -11.37 3.13
N LYS A 186 -0.29 -11.89 3.32
CA LYS A 186 0.85 -11.09 3.81
C LYS A 186 1.29 -10.04 2.79
N GLY A 187 1.35 -10.39 1.51
CA GLY A 187 1.68 -9.45 0.43
C GLY A 187 0.66 -8.31 0.32
N ARG A 188 -0.62 -8.62 0.48
CA ARG A 188 -1.70 -7.63 0.49
C ARG A 188 -1.67 -6.76 1.74
N ALA A 189 -1.40 -7.30 2.92
CA ALA A 189 -1.20 -6.48 4.12
C ALA A 189 0.02 -5.54 3.94
N HIS A 190 1.11 -6.07 3.39
CA HIS A 190 2.33 -5.31 3.09
C HIS A 190 2.10 -4.16 2.12
N ILE A 191 1.28 -4.34 1.07
CA ILE A 191 1.07 -3.27 0.09
C ILE A 191 0.36 -2.05 0.69
N PHE A 192 -0.44 -2.23 1.74
CA PHE A 192 -1.00 -1.09 2.47
C PHE A 192 0.09 -0.29 3.18
N HIS A 193 1.10 -0.94 3.75
CA HIS A 193 2.24 -0.25 4.34
C HIS A 193 3.06 0.52 3.29
N LEU A 194 3.30 -0.07 2.11
CA LEU A 194 3.95 0.64 1.01
C LEU A 194 3.12 1.84 0.54
N ALA A 195 1.81 1.66 0.33
CA ALA A 195 0.91 2.74 -0.08
C ALA A 195 0.85 3.88 0.95
N ASP A 196 0.85 3.55 2.24
CA ASP A 196 0.90 4.53 3.32
C ASP A 196 2.21 5.32 3.33
N ALA A 197 3.36 4.64 3.20
CA ALA A 197 4.67 5.30 3.14
C ALA A 197 4.77 6.27 1.94
N LEU A 198 4.25 5.85 0.78
CA LEU A 198 4.16 6.72 -0.40
C LEU A 198 3.27 7.94 -0.11
N SER A 199 2.07 7.72 0.41
CA SER A 199 1.14 8.81 0.74
C SER A 199 1.75 9.79 1.77
N GLU A 200 2.44 9.28 2.77
CA GLU A 200 3.07 10.08 3.83
C GLU A 200 4.18 10.99 3.30
N GLY A 201 5.03 10.51 2.40
CA GLY A 201 6.01 11.39 1.77
C GLY A 201 5.37 12.45 0.86
N ILE A 202 4.28 12.13 0.16
CA ILE A 202 3.54 13.14 -0.61
C ILE A 202 2.97 14.22 0.32
N ILE A 203 2.35 13.82 1.44
CA ILE A 203 1.77 14.76 2.42
C ILE A 203 2.86 15.66 3.00
N LYS A 204 4.01 15.09 3.38
CA LYS A 204 5.16 15.86 3.90
C LYS A 204 5.69 16.89 2.91
N GLN A 205 5.72 16.57 1.62
CA GLN A 205 6.22 17.49 0.60
C GLN A 205 5.22 18.60 0.25
N PHE A 206 3.92 18.35 0.39
CA PHE A 206 2.85 19.29 0.05
C PHE A 206 1.89 19.56 1.21
N PRO A 207 2.36 20.10 2.36
CA PRO A 207 1.54 20.30 3.55
C PRO A 207 0.44 21.36 3.36
N ASP A 208 0.55 22.26 2.39
CA ASP A 208 -0.53 23.22 2.10
C ASP A 208 -1.70 22.59 1.32
N LYS A 209 -1.47 21.41 0.71
CA LYS A 209 -2.50 20.66 -0.03
C LYS A 209 -3.19 19.60 0.83
N PHE A 210 -2.56 19.18 1.94
CA PHE A 210 -2.89 17.97 2.67
C PHE A 210 -2.76 18.13 4.19
#